data_AF-A0A4Q6BDB6-F1
#
_entry.id   AF-A0A4Q6BDB6-F1
#
_cell.length_a   1.000
_cell.length_b   1.000
_cell.length_c   1.000
_cell.angle_alpha   90.00
_cell.angle_beta   90.00
_cell.angle_gamma   90.00
#
_symmetry.space_group_name_H-M   'P 1'
#
loop_
_entity.id
_entity.type
_entity.pdbx_description
1 polymer ?
#
loop_
_entity_poly.entity_id
_entity_poly.type
_entity_poly.pdbx_seq_one_letter_code
_entity_poly.pdbx_strand_id
1 'polypeptide(L)'
;LLLRAQNLSLGSSGVRPLIVERLIEFLNLGIHPVVFRQGSVGASGDLAPLSHLALPLIGEGEVTYRGKRQPSAPLLKKLGLSPIELGPKEGLALINGTQFMTSLGTLSLIQAEYLSGIADLAGAISLEALKGTTVAFDPLIHQVRGQQGQIETAARMLKILAPGGRESAIAKSHEDCDRVQDPYSLRCIPQVHGMTRDTLKFVREIITREINAVTDNPLVFPEQNKVISGGNFHGQYVSMALDFLSIAIAELGSISEQRMEKLINPALSGLPAFLAREGGLNSGFMIVQVAAASIVSENKTLCHPASVDSIPTSADKEDHVSMGAWSAVKCGRVVTNV
;
A
#
# COMPACT_ATOMS: atom_id res chain seq x y z
N LEU A 1 -11.57 -10.60 -7.12
CA LEU A 1 -12.79 -10.70 -7.96
C LEU A 1 -12.80 -9.61 -9.02
N LEU A 2 -12.98 -8.33 -8.64
CA LEU A 2 -13.10 -7.20 -9.58
C LEU A 2 -11.98 -7.14 -10.64
N LEU A 3 -10.71 -7.08 -10.21
CA LEU A 3 -9.59 -6.98 -11.16
C LEU A 3 -9.48 -8.21 -12.09
N ARG A 4 -9.92 -9.39 -11.64
CA ARG A 4 -9.91 -10.58 -12.50
C ARG A 4 -11.03 -10.52 -13.53
N ALA A 5 -12.23 -10.10 -13.13
CA ALA A 5 -13.33 -9.87 -14.06
C ALA A 5 -12.95 -8.82 -15.12
N GLN A 6 -12.31 -7.71 -14.71
CA GLN A 6 -11.83 -6.67 -15.60
C GLN A 6 -10.77 -7.18 -16.59
N ASN A 7 -9.75 -7.91 -16.11
CA ASN A 7 -8.70 -8.44 -16.97
C ASN A 7 -9.26 -9.37 -18.06
N LEU A 8 -10.23 -10.22 -17.69
CA LEU A 8 -10.87 -11.16 -18.62
C LEU A 8 -11.83 -10.46 -19.60
N SER A 9 -12.49 -9.38 -19.16
CA SER A 9 -13.41 -8.63 -20.02
C SER A 9 -12.72 -7.84 -21.14
N LEU A 10 -11.40 -7.65 -21.07
CA LEU A 10 -10.59 -7.05 -22.14
C LEU A 10 -10.53 -7.92 -23.42
N GLY A 11 -11.00 -9.18 -23.36
CA GLY A 11 -11.26 -9.99 -24.56
C GLY A 11 -10.07 -10.77 -25.12
N SER A 12 -8.86 -10.59 -24.59
CA SER A 12 -7.65 -11.29 -25.05
C SER A 12 -7.36 -12.62 -24.33
N SER A 13 -8.23 -13.05 -23.41
CA SER A 13 -8.07 -14.31 -22.65
C SER A 13 -8.80 -15.52 -23.24
N GLY A 14 -9.74 -15.31 -24.16
CA GLY A 14 -10.49 -16.41 -24.80
C GLY A 14 -11.42 -17.18 -23.86
N VAL A 15 -11.94 -16.55 -22.81
CA VAL A 15 -12.91 -17.15 -21.88
C VAL A 15 -14.35 -16.81 -22.28
N ARG A 16 -15.31 -17.65 -21.88
CA ARG A 16 -16.74 -17.32 -22.08
C ARG A 16 -17.16 -16.14 -21.20
N PRO A 17 -18.10 -15.28 -21.66
CA PRO A 17 -18.67 -14.20 -20.85
C PRO A 17 -19.21 -14.67 -19.49
N LEU A 18 -19.77 -15.88 -19.44
CA LEU A 18 -20.25 -16.53 -18.22
C LEU A 18 -19.23 -16.50 -17.06
N ILE A 19 -17.93 -16.64 -17.35
CA ILE A 19 -16.89 -16.60 -16.32
C ILE A 19 -16.80 -15.21 -15.69
N VAL A 20 -16.81 -14.17 -16.52
CA VAL A 20 -16.76 -12.77 -16.10
C VAL A 20 -18.02 -12.41 -15.32
N GLU A 21 -19.19 -12.80 -15.85
CA GLU A 21 -20.49 -12.60 -15.21
C GLU A 21 -20.55 -13.25 -13.83
N ARG A 22 -20.05 -14.49 -13.67
CA ARG A 22 -20.02 -15.17 -12.37
C ARG A 22 -19.10 -14.47 -11.37
N LEU A 23 -17.94 -13.96 -11.80
CA LEU A 23 -17.05 -13.19 -10.93
C LEU A 23 -17.73 -11.90 -10.43
N ILE A 24 -18.50 -11.24 -11.30
CA ILE A 24 -19.30 -10.05 -10.97
C ILE A 24 -20.47 -10.43 -10.05
N GLU A 25 -21.15 -11.54 -10.31
CA GLU A 25 -22.25 -12.06 -9.48
C GLU A 25 -21.77 -12.35 -8.05
N PHE A 26 -20.60 -13.00 -7.90
CA PHE A 26 -19.98 -13.21 -6.60
C PHE A 26 -19.72 -11.90 -5.86
N LEU A 27 -19.19 -10.89 -6.57
CA LEU A 27 -18.94 -9.58 -6.00
C LEU A 27 -20.24 -8.90 -5.54
N ASN A 28 -21.27 -8.90 -6.39
CA ASN A 28 -22.57 -8.27 -6.12
C ASN A 28 -23.32 -8.95 -4.96
N LEU A 29 -23.19 -10.27 -4.84
CA LEU A 29 -23.80 -11.04 -3.75
C LEU A 29 -22.96 -11.01 -2.46
N GLY A 30 -21.73 -10.47 -2.48
CA GLY A 30 -20.83 -10.49 -1.33
C GLY A 30 -20.34 -11.91 -0.97
N ILE A 31 -20.15 -12.75 -1.99
CA ILE A 31 -19.53 -14.07 -1.88
C ILE A 31 -18.03 -13.89 -2.10
N HIS A 32 -17.23 -14.01 -1.03
CA HIS A 32 -15.80 -13.78 -1.10
C HIS A 32 -15.03 -15.10 -0.99
N PRO A 33 -14.35 -15.56 -2.05
CA PRO A 33 -13.43 -16.70 -1.95
C PRO A 33 -12.41 -16.53 -0.83
N VAL A 34 -12.13 -17.61 -0.11
CA VAL A 34 -11.05 -17.64 0.89
C VAL A 34 -9.72 -17.81 0.15
N VAL A 35 -8.96 -16.72 0.06
CA VAL A 35 -7.65 -16.67 -0.61
C VAL A 35 -6.54 -16.55 0.42
N PHE A 36 -5.52 -17.41 0.31
CA PHE A 36 -4.37 -17.42 1.23
C PHE A 36 -3.31 -16.38 0.82
N ARG A 37 -2.60 -15.84 1.82
CA ARG A 37 -1.63 -14.75 1.62
C ARG A 37 -0.25 -15.21 1.16
N GLN A 38 0.05 -16.51 1.25
CA GLN A 38 1.36 -17.08 0.93
C GLN A 38 1.21 -18.16 -0.15
N GLY A 39 2.26 -18.34 -0.96
CA GLY A 39 2.33 -19.38 -1.99
C GLY A 39 2.40 -18.90 -3.44
N SER A 40 2.39 -17.59 -3.70
CA SER A 40 2.68 -17.04 -5.02
C SER A 40 4.11 -16.51 -5.10
N VAL A 41 4.79 -16.80 -6.20
CA VAL A 41 6.10 -16.24 -6.57
C VAL A 41 6.01 -15.14 -7.64
N GLY A 42 4.80 -14.86 -8.16
CA GLY A 42 4.58 -13.85 -9.20
C GLY A 42 5.32 -14.11 -10.52
N ALA A 43 5.46 -15.39 -10.89
CA ALA A 43 6.12 -15.89 -12.10
C ALA A 43 5.12 -16.02 -13.24
N SER A 44 4.42 -17.15 -13.36
CA SER A 44 3.24 -17.38 -14.22
C SER A 44 1.97 -16.67 -13.69
N GLY A 45 2.16 -15.52 -13.07
CA GLY A 45 1.15 -14.82 -12.28
C GLY A 45 0.96 -15.42 -10.88
N ASP A 46 -0.16 -15.07 -10.28
CA ASP A 46 -0.55 -15.38 -8.91
C ASP A 46 -1.31 -16.71 -8.81
N LEU A 47 -0.73 -17.78 -9.37
CA LEU A 47 -1.40 -19.07 -9.60
C LEU A 47 -2.12 -19.63 -8.36
N ALA A 48 -1.41 -19.79 -7.24
CA ALA A 48 -1.97 -20.37 -6.02
C ALA A 48 -3.11 -19.52 -5.41
N PRO A 49 -2.94 -18.22 -5.14
CA PRO A 49 -4.05 -17.42 -4.61
C PRO A 49 -5.20 -17.26 -5.61
N LEU A 50 -4.93 -17.21 -6.92
CA LEU A 50 -6.00 -17.13 -7.92
C LEU A 50 -6.73 -18.47 -8.13
N SER A 51 -6.08 -19.62 -7.88
CA SER A 51 -6.79 -20.90 -7.85
C SER A 51 -7.79 -20.94 -6.70
N HIS A 52 -7.44 -20.42 -5.52
CA HIS A 52 -8.38 -20.26 -4.40
C HIS A 52 -9.50 -19.26 -4.67
N LEU A 53 -9.29 -18.27 -5.55
CA LEU A 53 -10.35 -17.42 -6.09
C LEU A 53 -11.28 -18.20 -7.05
N ALA A 54 -10.72 -19.10 -7.85
CA ALA A 54 -11.42 -19.83 -8.91
C ALA A 54 -12.18 -21.08 -8.42
N LEU A 55 -11.67 -21.80 -7.41
CA LEU A 55 -12.27 -23.04 -6.88
C LEU A 55 -13.77 -22.87 -6.54
N PRO A 56 -14.21 -21.80 -5.86
CA PRO A 56 -15.63 -21.57 -5.63
C PRO A 56 -16.51 -21.45 -6.87
N LEU A 57 -15.97 -21.05 -8.03
CA LEU A 57 -16.74 -20.93 -9.27
C LEU A 57 -17.18 -22.31 -9.78
N ILE A 58 -16.38 -23.34 -9.53
CA ILE A 58 -16.63 -24.74 -9.89
C ILE A 58 -17.23 -25.55 -8.74
N GLY A 59 -17.65 -24.90 -7.65
CA GLY A 59 -18.26 -25.55 -6.49
C GLY A 59 -17.26 -26.20 -5.51
N GLU A 60 -15.97 -25.88 -5.63
CA GLU A 60 -14.92 -26.35 -4.72
C GLU A 60 -14.42 -25.25 -3.78
N GLY A 61 -13.62 -25.61 -2.79
CA GLY A 61 -13.03 -24.66 -1.85
C GLY A 61 -14.06 -23.97 -0.95
N GLU A 62 -13.65 -22.82 -0.41
CA GLU A 62 -14.38 -22.11 0.64
C GLU A 62 -14.59 -20.64 0.29
N VAL A 63 -15.67 -20.10 0.84
CA VAL A 63 -16.05 -18.69 0.71
C VAL A 63 -16.44 -18.15 2.08
N THR A 64 -16.25 -16.84 2.26
CA THR A 64 -16.91 -16.08 3.31
C THR A 64 -18.15 -15.42 2.72
N TYR A 65 -19.31 -15.70 3.30
CA TYR A 65 -20.58 -15.11 2.92
C TYR A 65 -21.32 -14.66 4.18
N ARG A 66 -21.72 -13.38 4.22
CA ARG A 66 -22.36 -12.74 5.39
C ARG A 66 -21.58 -12.99 6.70
N GLY A 67 -20.26 -12.83 6.64
CA GLY A 67 -19.35 -12.97 7.78
C GLY A 67 -19.02 -14.41 8.20
N LYS A 68 -19.52 -15.44 7.49
CA LYS A 68 -19.24 -16.85 7.82
C LYS A 68 -18.46 -17.55 6.71
N ARG A 69 -17.31 -18.13 7.06
CA ARG A 69 -16.55 -19.07 6.23
C ARG A 69 -17.31 -20.40 6.13
N GLN A 70 -17.52 -20.89 4.92
CA GLN A 70 -18.21 -22.16 4.65
C GLN A 70 -17.80 -22.73 3.28
N PRO A 71 -18.01 -24.04 3.05
CA PRO A 71 -17.80 -24.65 1.73
C PRO A 71 -18.67 -23.99 0.65
N SER A 72 -18.13 -23.85 -0.57
CA SER A 72 -18.80 -23.15 -1.67
C SER A 72 -20.01 -23.91 -2.23
N ALA A 73 -19.90 -25.22 -2.50
CA ALA A 73 -20.98 -26.01 -3.12
C ALA A 73 -22.34 -25.93 -2.41
N PRO A 74 -22.44 -26.14 -1.08
CA PRO A 74 -23.71 -25.99 -0.36
C PRO A 74 -24.27 -24.57 -0.45
N LEU A 75 -23.40 -23.54 -0.44
CA LEU A 75 -23.82 -22.15 -0.57
C LEU A 75 -24.37 -21.88 -1.98
N LEU A 76 -23.67 -22.32 -3.03
CA LEU A 76 -24.12 -22.14 -4.41
C LEU A 76 -25.51 -22.75 -4.62
N LYS A 77 -25.71 -24.00 -4.16
CA LYS A 77 -27.02 -24.67 -4.20
C LYS A 77 -28.10 -23.87 -3.46
N LYS A 78 -27.78 -23.32 -2.28
CA LYS A 78 -28.69 -22.49 -1.49
C LYS A 78 -29.07 -21.18 -2.20
N LEU A 79 -28.15 -20.61 -2.98
CA LEU A 79 -28.36 -19.38 -3.74
C LEU A 79 -28.92 -19.61 -5.15
N GLY A 80 -29.21 -20.86 -5.53
CA GLY A 80 -29.70 -21.20 -6.86
C GLY A 80 -28.64 -21.07 -7.96
N LEU A 81 -27.36 -21.05 -7.59
CA LEU A 81 -26.24 -20.96 -8.53
C LEU A 81 -25.70 -22.36 -8.83
N SER A 82 -25.55 -22.68 -10.12
CA SER A 82 -24.88 -23.91 -10.53
C SER A 82 -23.36 -23.72 -10.61
N PRO A 83 -22.55 -24.70 -10.16
CA PRO A 83 -21.12 -24.75 -10.46
C PRO A 83 -20.84 -24.63 -11.97
N ILE A 84 -19.77 -23.94 -12.33
CA ILE A 84 -19.35 -23.80 -13.72
C ILE A 84 -18.52 -25.01 -14.13
N GLU A 85 -18.86 -25.61 -15.26
CA GLU A 85 -17.97 -26.54 -15.96
C GLU A 85 -17.03 -25.74 -16.87
N LEU A 86 -15.73 -25.81 -16.60
CA LEU A 86 -14.72 -25.02 -17.32
C LEU A 86 -14.47 -25.59 -18.72
N GLY A 87 -14.44 -24.70 -19.71
CA GLY A 87 -14.06 -25.02 -21.08
C GLY A 87 -12.55 -24.98 -21.31
N PRO A 88 -12.12 -25.13 -22.58
CA PRO A 88 -10.72 -25.01 -22.96
C PRO A 88 -10.11 -23.70 -22.47
N LYS A 89 -8.88 -23.74 -21.94
CA LYS A 89 -8.11 -22.60 -21.42
C LYS A 89 -8.69 -21.90 -20.18
N GLU A 90 -9.99 -21.98 -19.90
CA GLU A 90 -10.64 -21.18 -18.84
C GLU A 90 -10.06 -21.40 -17.44
N GLY A 91 -9.61 -22.62 -17.11
CA GLY A 91 -8.92 -22.88 -15.85
C GLY A 91 -7.61 -22.09 -15.73
N LEU A 92 -6.77 -22.12 -16.77
CA LEU A 92 -5.52 -21.34 -16.82
C LEU A 92 -5.83 -19.84 -16.84
N ALA A 93 -6.79 -19.42 -17.67
CA ALA A 93 -7.25 -18.05 -17.76
C ALA A 93 -8.00 -17.58 -16.51
N LEU A 94 -8.25 -18.39 -15.49
CA LEU A 94 -8.71 -17.90 -14.18
C LEU A 94 -7.56 -17.63 -13.22
N ILE A 95 -6.43 -18.33 -13.38
CA ILE A 95 -5.33 -18.33 -12.42
C ILE A 95 -4.06 -17.63 -12.90
N ASN A 96 -3.90 -17.39 -14.20
CA ASN A 96 -2.70 -16.79 -14.80
C ASN A 96 -2.84 -15.26 -14.89
N GLY A 97 -2.09 -14.53 -14.06
CA GLY A 97 -2.03 -13.07 -14.07
C GLY A 97 -1.68 -12.45 -12.71
N THR A 98 -1.54 -11.12 -12.66
CA THR A 98 -0.98 -10.39 -11.51
C THR A 98 -2.03 -9.86 -10.53
N GLN A 99 -3.27 -10.38 -10.58
CA GLN A 99 -4.39 -9.74 -9.89
C GLN A 99 -4.33 -9.83 -8.37
N PHE A 100 -3.67 -10.82 -7.77
CA PHE A 100 -3.58 -10.90 -6.30
C PHE A 100 -2.63 -9.81 -5.77
N MET A 101 -1.40 -9.76 -6.31
CA MET A 101 -0.43 -8.73 -5.92
C MET A 101 -0.93 -7.32 -6.26
N THR A 102 -1.57 -7.15 -7.42
CA THR A 102 -2.10 -5.84 -7.85
C THR A 102 -3.29 -5.42 -7.01
N SER A 103 -4.19 -6.33 -6.61
CA SER A 103 -5.32 -6.01 -5.72
C SER A 103 -4.83 -5.54 -4.36
N LEU A 104 -3.90 -6.27 -3.76
CA LEU A 104 -3.31 -5.90 -2.46
C LEU A 104 -2.54 -4.58 -2.58
N GLY A 105 -1.73 -4.42 -3.62
CA GLY A 105 -0.98 -3.19 -3.90
C GLY A 105 -1.89 -1.98 -4.09
N THR A 106 -3.01 -2.13 -4.79
CA THR A 106 -3.99 -1.05 -4.98
C THR A 106 -4.60 -0.60 -3.66
N LEU A 107 -5.01 -1.55 -2.80
CA LEU A 107 -5.56 -1.22 -1.49
C LEU A 107 -4.53 -0.53 -0.59
N SER A 108 -3.29 -1.05 -0.56
CA SER A 108 -2.18 -0.45 0.18
C SER A 108 -1.87 0.96 -0.31
N LEU A 109 -1.86 1.19 -1.62
CA LEU A 109 -1.63 2.52 -2.21
C LEU A 109 -2.71 3.53 -1.80
N ILE A 110 -3.99 3.16 -1.86
CA ILE A 110 -5.09 4.04 -1.45
C ILE A 110 -4.97 4.41 0.03
N GLN A 111 -4.66 3.43 0.88
CA GLN A 111 -4.43 3.66 2.31
C GLN A 111 -3.22 4.56 2.55
N ALA A 112 -2.13 4.32 1.81
CA ALA A 112 -0.88 5.08 1.91
C ALA A 112 -1.05 6.56 1.51
N GLU A 113 -1.90 6.86 0.51
CA GLU A 113 -2.21 8.25 0.14
C GLU A 113 -3.01 8.98 1.21
N TYR A 114 -3.99 8.30 1.80
CA TYR A 114 -4.72 8.85 2.93
C TYR A 114 -3.78 9.10 4.11
N LEU A 115 -2.92 8.13 4.42
CA LEU A 115 -1.91 8.20 5.47
C LEU A 115 -0.91 9.33 5.26
N SER A 116 -0.47 9.59 4.02
CA SER A 116 0.40 10.75 3.70
C SER A 116 -0.24 12.07 4.13
N GLY A 117 -1.56 12.21 3.93
CA GLY A 117 -2.30 13.39 4.40
C GLY A 117 -2.38 13.50 5.93
N ILE A 118 -2.50 12.36 6.63
CA ILE A 118 -2.49 12.28 8.10
C ILE A 118 -1.10 12.58 8.66
N ALA A 119 -0.03 12.11 8.02
CA ALA A 119 1.34 12.36 8.44
C ALA A 119 1.67 13.87 8.45
N ASP A 120 1.21 14.62 7.45
CA ASP A 120 1.35 16.09 7.43
C ASP A 120 0.64 16.75 8.62
N LEU A 121 -0.59 16.31 8.93
CA LEU A 121 -1.37 16.84 10.04
C LEU A 121 -0.70 16.52 11.38
N ALA A 122 -0.25 15.27 11.57
CA ALA A 122 0.50 14.87 12.76
C ALA A 122 1.81 15.66 12.90
N GLY A 123 2.51 15.90 11.78
CA GLY A 123 3.69 16.75 11.73
C GLY A 123 3.41 18.19 12.13
N ALA A 124 2.32 18.79 11.64
CA ALA A 124 1.92 20.15 11.97
C ALA A 124 1.54 20.30 13.45
N ILE A 125 0.76 19.37 14.00
CA ILE A 125 0.40 19.35 15.43
C ILE A 125 1.66 19.20 16.29
N SER A 126 2.59 18.34 15.87
CA SER A 126 3.87 18.16 16.57
C SER A 126 4.73 19.41 16.53
N LEU A 127 4.75 20.13 15.40
CA LEU A 127 5.47 21.41 15.27
C LEU A 127 4.90 22.45 16.23
N GLU A 128 3.58 22.63 16.26
CA GLU A 128 2.90 23.54 17.20
C GLU A 128 3.24 23.18 18.65
N ALA A 129 3.08 21.91 19.04
CA ALA A 129 3.35 21.45 20.41
C ALA A 129 4.81 21.65 20.83
N LEU A 130 5.75 21.53 19.90
CA LEU A 130 7.19 21.73 20.13
C LEU A 130 7.65 23.18 19.92
N LYS A 131 6.72 24.11 19.69
CA LYS A 131 7.00 25.52 19.43
C LYS A 131 8.05 25.64 18.32
N GLY A 132 7.77 24.99 17.19
CA GLY A 132 8.61 25.05 15.99
C GLY A 132 8.21 26.18 15.06
N THR A 133 9.14 26.58 14.20
CA THR A 133 8.98 27.71 13.28
C THR A 133 8.45 27.29 11.92
N THR A 134 7.66 28.18 11.30
CA THR A 134 7.16 27.97 9.93
C THR A 134 8.15 28.39 8.84
N VAL A 135 9.24 29.06 9.20
CA VAL A 135 10.26 29.57 8.26
C VAL A 135 10.84 28.46 7.38
N ALA A 136 10.97 27.25 7.92
CA ALA A 136 11.44 26.07 7.20
C ALA A 136 10.56 25.65 6.01
N PHE A 137 9.32 26.15 5.96
CA PHE A 137 8.34 25.85 4.91
C PHE A 137 8.25 26.96 3.86
N ASP A 138 9.11 27.97 3.91
CA ASP A 138 9.10 29.10 2.97
C ASP A 138 9.20 28.60 1.52
N PRO A 139 8.29 29.03 0.61
CA PRO A 139 8.28 28.58 -0.78
C PRO A 139 9.61 28.74 -1.50
N LEU A 140 10.41 29.77 -1.21
CA LEU A 140 11.71 30.01 -1.86
C LEU A 140 12.70 28.88 -1.59
N ILE A 141 12.70 28.31 -0.38
CA ILE A 141 13.57 27.18 0.01
C ILE A 141 13.25 25.95 -0.85
N HIS A 142 11.98 25.71 -1.11
CA HIS A 142 11.56 24.51 -1.83
C HIS A 142 11.63 24.70 -3.34
N GLN A 143 11.33 25.90 -3.84
CA GLN A 143 11.44 26.26 -5.26
C GLN A 143 12.89 26.19 -5.73
N VAL A 144 13.86 26.69 -4.96
CA VAL A 144 15.28 26.63 -5.38
C VAL A 144 15.81 25.19 -5.47
N ARG A 145 15.23 24.25 -4.71
CA ARG A 145 15.58 22.81 -4.81
C ARG A 145 14.83 22.09 -5.94
N GLY A 146 13.62 22.51 -6.29
CA GLY A 146 12.88 22.03 -7.46
C GLY A 146 12.20 20.66 -7.34
N GLN A 147 12.15 20.06 -6.13
CA GLN A 147 11.48 18.76 -5.93
C GLN A 147 9.98 18.94 -5.73
N GLN A 148 9.16 18.33 -6.59
CA GLN A 148 7.73 18.63 -6.67
C GLN A 148 6.96 18.23 -5.40
N GLY A 149 7.16 17.01 -4.90
CA GLY A 149 6.51 16.56 -3.67
C GLY A 149 6.93 17.37 -2.44
N GLN A 150 8.18 17.88 -2.43
CA GLN A 150 8.67 18.77 -1.39
C GLN A 150 7.96 20.13 -1.43
N ILE A 151 7.84 20.74 -2.61
CA ILE A 151 7.13 22.02 -2.80
C ILE A 151 5.67 21.88 -2.34
N GLU A 152 5.00 20.81 -2.78
CA GLU A 152 3.60 20.53 -2.41
C GLU A 152 3.43 20.33 -0.89
N THR A 153 4.34 19.59 -0.28
CA THR A 153 4.29 19.36 1.17
C THR A 153 4.51 20.65 1.94
N ALA A 154 5.49 21.47 1.57
CA ALA A 154 5.72 22.76 2.24
C ALA A 154 4.51 23.70 2.15
N ALA A 155 3.92 23.84 0.95
CA ALA A 155 2.71 24.63 0.75
C ALA A 155 1.54 24.12 1.60
N ARG A 156 1.40 22.79 1.73
CA ARG A 156 0.39 22.17 2.58
C ARG A 156 0.64 22.43 4.06
N MET A 157 1.88 22.34 4.53
CA MET A 157 2.25 22.65 5.91
C MET A 157 1.91 24.11 6.25
N LEU A 158 2.27 25.07 5.39
CA LEU A 158 1.90 26.48 5.57
C LEU A 158 0.38 26.68 5.59
N LYS A 159 -0.37 25.98 4.74
CA LYS A 159 -1.84 26.06 4.73
C LYS A 159 -2.46 25.60 6.05
N ILE A 160 -1.84 24.63 6.73
CA ILE A 160 -2.30 24.10 8.02
C ILE A 160 -1.88 25.02 9.17
N LEU A 161 -0.61 25.44 9.19
CA LEU A 161 0.02 26.14 10.33
C LEU A 161 -0.16 27.65 10.31
N ALA A 162 -0.25 28.25 9.13
CA ALA A 162 -0.36 29.68 8.93
C ALA A 162 -1.47 30.00 7.90
N PRO A 163 -2.73 29.59 8.14
CA PRO A 163 -3.82 29.82 7.20
C PRO A 163 -4.00 31.32 6.95
N GLY A 164 -3.90 31.74 5.69
CA GLY A 164 -3.94 33.15 5.30
C GLY A 164 -2.73 33.97 5.78
N GLY A 165 -1.59 33.33 6.04
CA GLY A 165 -0.37 33.97 6.54
C GLY A 165 -0.41 34.32 8.02
N ARG A 166 -1.39 33.80 8.77
CA ARG A 166 -1.56 34.11 10.20
C ARG A 166 -1.02 32.97 11.05
N GLU A 167 0.07 33.23 11.75
CA GLU A 167 0.63 32.31 12.73
C GLU A 167 -0.25 32.19 13.98
N SER A 168 -0.19 31.01 14.61
CA SER A 168 -0.90 30.72 15.85
C SER A 168 -0.33 31.51 17.04
N ALA A 169 -1.08 31.56 18.15
CA ALA A 169 -0.58 32.16 19.39
C ALA A 169 0.62 31.37 19.97
N ILE A 170 0.68 30.05 19.72
CA ILE A 170 1.79 29.21 20.19
C ILE A 170 3.04 29.51 19.36
N ALA A 171 2.89 29.66 18.04
CA ALA A 171 3.96 30.09 17.15
C ALA A 171 4.56 31.44 17.58
N LYS A 172 3.71 32.42 17.89
CA LYS A 172 4.16 33.74 18.38
C LYS A 172 4.77 33.71 19.77
N SER A 173 4.38 32.76 20.62
CA SER A 173 4.87 32.68 22.01
C SER A 173 6.37 32.38 22.14
N HIS A 174 7.05 32.08 21.04
CA HIS A 174 8.46 31.71 21.00
C HIS A 174 9.26 32.46 19.92
N GLU A 175 8.77 33.62 19.45
CA GLU A 175 9.47 34.45 18.47
C GLU A 175 10.87 34.89 18.96
N ASP A 176 10.99 35.19 20.26
CA ASP A 176 12.25 35.58 20.92
C ASP A 176 13.00 34.38 21.57
N CYS A 177 12.92 33.18 20.97
CA CYS A 177 13.57 31.98 21.49
C CYS A 177 15.05 31.88 21.07
N ASP A 178 15.92 31.40 21.97
CA ASP A 178 17.36 31.14 21.69
C ASP A 178 17.61 30.04 20.63
N ARG A 179 16.57 29.30 20.23
CA ARG A 179 16.68 28.17 19.29
C ARG A 179 16.81 28.69 17.86
N VAL A 180 18.02 28.59 17.30
CA VAL A 180 18.31 29.02 15.93
C VAL A 180 17.66 28.13 14.87
N GLN A 181 17.57 26.81 15.11
CA GLN A 181 17.00 25.86 14.16
C GLN A 181 16.23 24.74 14.85
N ASP A 182 15.10 24.36 14.27
CA ASP A 182 14.39 23.17 14.70
C ASP A 182 15.12 21.88 14.28
N PRO A 183 14.95 20.79 15.07
CA PRO A 183 15.40 19.47 14.71
C PRO A 183 14.86 18.99 13.36
N TYR A 184 15.60 18.10 12.69
CA TYR A 184 15.27 17.64 11.34
C TYR A 184 13.92 16.94 11.23
N SER A 185 13.45 16.24 12.27
CA SER A 185 12.12 15.60 12.23
C SER A 185 10.95 16.59 12.13
N LEU A 186 11.22 17.89 12.35
CA LEU A 186 10.29 19.00 12.14
C LEU A 186 10.68 19.77 10.86
N ARG A 187 11.90 20.28 10.81
CA ARG A 187 12.39 21.15 9.73
C ARG A 187 12.47 20.46 8.37
N CYS A 188 12.68 19.14 8.36
CA CYS A 188 12.80 18.35 7.13
C CYS A 188 11.49 17.64 6.72
N ILE A 189 10.34 17.99 7.31
CA ILE A 189 9.02 17.45 6.91
C ILE A 189 8.81 17.57 5.39
N PRO A 190 9.04 18.72 4.73
CA PRO A 190 8.85 18.85 3.29
C PRO A 190 9.69 17.87 2.48
N GLN A 191 10.93 17.66 2.90
CA GLN A 191 11.90 16.82 2.20
C GLN A 191 11.52 15.35 2.32
N VAL A 192 11.19 14.89 3.53
CA VAL A 192 10.88 13.48 3.82
C VAL A 192 9.49 13.12 3.31
N HIS A 193 8.45 13.85 3.71
CA HIS A 193 7.08 13.56 3.26
C HIS A 193 6.92 13.85 1.76
N GLY A 194 7.69 14.81 1.22
CA GLY A 194 7.67 15.13 -0.20
C GLY A 194 8.19 13.99 -1.07
N MET A 195 9.29 13.33 -0.70
CA MET A 195 9.77 12.14 -1.40
C MET A 195 8.71 11.04 -1.40
N THR A 196 8.03 10.81 -0.26
CA THR A 196 6.93 9.84 -0.20
C THR A 196 5.79 10.21 -1.14
N ARG A 197 5.44 11.51 -1.25
CA ARG A 197 4.39 11.99 -2.17
C ARG A 197 4.74 11.75 -3.64
N ASP A 198 5.99 11.96 -4.02
CA ASP A 198 6.47 11.66 -5.37
C ASP A 198 6.46 10.16 -5.65
N THR A 199 6.86 9.33 -4.69
CA THR A 199 6.75 7.86 -4.80
C THR A 199 5.29 7.41 -4.95
N LEU A 200 4.34 7.98 -4.20
CA LEU A 200 2.92 7.64 -4.33
C LEU A 200 2.40 7.89 -5.75
N LYS A 201 2.78 9.01 -6.38
CA LYS A 201 2.43 9.31 -7.79
C LYS A 201 3.03 8.28 -8.74
N PHE A 202 4.32 7.98 -8.59
CA PHE A 202 5.01 6.97 -9.40
C PHE A 202 4.34 5.58 -9.31
N VAL A 203 4.05 5.12 -8.10
CA VAL A 203 3.42 3.82 -7.86
C VAL A 203 1.99 3.80 -8.39
N ARG A 204 1.24 4.91 -8.23
CA ARG A 204 -0.10 5.07 -8.81
C ARG A 204 -0.09 4.88 -10.31
N GLU A 205 0.88 5.44 -11.03
CA GLU A 205 0.95 5.26 -12.48
C GLU A 205 1.14 3.79 -12.87
N ILE A 206 2.06 3.08 -12.21
CA ILE A 206 2.33 1.67 -12.49
C ILE A 206 1.10 0.81 -12.18
N ILE A 207 0.54 0.95 -10.97
CA ILE A 207 -0.64 0.18 -10.56
C ILE A 207 -1.83 0.49 -11.47
N THR A 208 -2.04 1.75 -11.86
CA THR A 208 -3.14 2.13 -12.77
C THR A 208 -3.00 1.49 -14.15
N ARG A 209 -1.79 1.34 -14.67
CA ARG A 209 -1.55 0.61 -15.92
C ARG A 209 -1.82 -0.89 -15.73
N GLU A 210 -1.32 -1.46 -14.64
CA GLU A 210 -1.45 -2.90 -14.37
C GLU A 210 -2.91 -3.34 -14.15
N ILE A 211 -3.73 -2.57 -13.42
CA ILE A 211 -5.15 -2.91 -13.21
C ILE A 211 -5.95 -2.92 -14.53
N ASN A 212 -5.45 -2.24 -15.57
CA ASN A 212 -6.04 -2.15 -16.90
C ASN A 212 -5.31 -3.01 -17.95
N ALA A 213 -4.30 -3.79 -17.55
CA ALA A 213 -3.52 -4.62 -18.45
C ALA A 213 -4.17 -5.99 -18.66
N VAL A 214 -3.86 -6.62 -19.81
CA VAL A 214 -4.07 -8.05 -20.02
C VAL A 214 -2.80 -8.79 -19.60
N THR A 215 -2.92 -9.61 -18.57
CA THR A 215 -1.80 -10.26 -17.86
C THR A 215 -1.89 -11.79 -17.92
N ASP A 216 -2.77 -12.31 -18.77
CA ASP A 216 -2.98 -13.75 -18.98
C ASP A 216 -2.03 -14.29 -20.06
N ASN A 217 -1.98 -15.61 -20.21
CA ASN A 217 -1.21 -16.28 -21.25
C ASN A 217 -1.78 -17.69 -21.58
N PRO A 218 -1.77 -18.13 -22.86
CA PRO A 218 -1.50 -17.33 -24.06
C PRO A 218 -2.59 -16.29 -24.33
N LEU A 219 -2.25 -15.27 -25.11
CA LEU A 219 -3.18 -14.23 -25.53
C LEU A 219 -3.84 -14.60 -26.86
N VAL A 220 -5.14 -14.28 -26.95
CA VAL A 220 -5.97 -14.50 -28.13
C VAL A 220 -6.19 -13.16 -28.83
N PHE A 221 -5.95 -13.14 -30.14
CA PHE A 221 -6.09 -11.99 -31.03
C PHE A 221 -7.01 -12.36 -32.19
N PRO A 222 -8.35 -12.28 -31.98
CA PRO A 222 -9.33 -12.81 -32.94
C PRO A 222 -9.25 -12.13 -34.31
N GLU A 223 -9.11 -10.80 -34.33
CA GLU A 223 -9.01 -10.01 -35.56
C GLU A 223 -7.79 -10.39 -36.41
N GLN A 224 -6.70 -10.83 -35.77
CA GLN A 224 -5.49 -11.26 -36.44
C GLN A 224 -5.44 -12.78 -36.64
N ASN A 225 -6.47 -13.53 -36.20
CA ASN A 225 -6.52 -14.98 -36.15
C ASN A 225 -5.25 -15.60 -35.53
N LYS A 226 -4.81 -15.05 -34.38
CA LYS A 226 -3.57 -15.45 -33.70
C LYS A 226 -3.81 -15.84 -32.24
N VAL A 227 -3.04 -16.82 -31.79
CA VAL A 227 -2.84 -17.14 -30.38
C VAL A 227 -1.35 -17.04 -30.12
N ILE A 228 -0.93 -16.17 -29.20
CA ILE A 228 0.48 -15.84 -28.97
C ILE A 228 0.82 -16.10 -27.51
N SER A 229 1.85 -16.90 -27.28
CA SER A 229 2.43 -17.07 -25.94
C SER A 229 3.45 -15.96 -25.67
N GLY A 230 3.37 -15.35 -24.51
CA GLY A 230 4.24 -14.29 -24.01
C GLY A 230 4.42 -14.37 -22.50
N GLY A 231 4.80 -13.25 -21.88
CA GLY A 231 5.16 -13.18 -20.45
C GLY A 231 4.42 -12.09 -19.67
N ASN A 232 3.25 -11.63 -20.13
CA ASN A 232 2.51 -10.54 -19.49
C ASN A 232 2.04 -10.85 -18.06
N PHE A 233 2.13 -12.12 -17.64
CA PHE A 233 1.83 -12.55 -16.28
C PHE A 233 2.93 -12.20 -15.26
N HIS A 234 4.11 -11.76 -15.71
CA HIS A 234 5.28 -11.61 -14.85
C HIS A 234 5.17 -10.30 -14.03
N GLY A 235 5.09 -10.44 -12.71
CA GLY A 235 4.74 -9.33 -11.80
C GLY A 235 5.84 -8.30 -11.50
N GLN A 236 6.88 -8.17 -12.32
CA GLN A 236 8.10 -7.40 -11.94
C GLN A 236 7.78 -5.91 -11.70
N TYR A 237 6.97 -5.32 -12.57
CA TYR A 237 6.54 -3.92 -12.45
C TYR A 237 5.84 -3.66 -11.12
N VAL A 238 4.89 -4.52 -10.75
CA VAL A 238 4.17 -4.43 -9.48
C VAL A 238 5.09 -4.65 -8.31
N SER A 239 5.96 -5.67 -8.40
CA SER A 239 6.88 -6.04 -7.31
C SER A 239 7.80 -4.88 -6.92
N MET A 240 8.51 -4.30 -7.90
CA MET A 240 9.42 -3.18 -7.66
C MET A 240 8.68 -1.92 -7.19
N ALA A 241 7.50 -1.64 -7.74
CA ALA A 241 6.68 -0.50 -7.32
C ALA A 241 6.25 -0.62 -5.84
N LEU A 242 5.85 -1.82 -5.40
CA LEU A 242 5.41 -2.05 -4.01
C LEU A 242 6.58 -2.12 -3.01
N ASP A 243 7.75 -2.56 -3.45
CA ASP A 243 8.98 -2.41 -2.66
C ASP A 243 9.31 -0.94 -2.43
N PHE A 244 9.26 -0.13 -3.49
CA PHE A 244 9.54 1.30 -3.36
C PHE A 244 8.49 2.03 -2.53
N LEU A 245 7.21 1.65 -2.66
CA LEU A 245 6.13 2.15 -1.78
C LEU A 245 6.40 1.82 -0.32
N SER A 246 6.83 0.59 -0.02
CA SER A 246 7.15 0.16 1.34
C SER A 246 8.23 1.03 1.98
N ILE A 247 9.32 1.28 1.24
CA ILE A 247 10.42 2.14 1.69
C ILE A 247 9.92 3.56 1.96
N ALA A 248 9.17 4.13 1.01
CA ALA A 248 8.69 5.50 1.11
C ALA A 248 7.70 5.73 2.27
N ILE A 249 6.85 4.75 2.57
CA ILE A 249 5.89 4.84 3.69
C ILE A 249 6.56 4.59 5.04
N ALA A 250 7.53 3.68 5.11
CA ALA A 250 8.28 3.44 6.35
C ALA A 250 8.98 4.72 6.86
N GLU A 251 9.46 5.58 5.96
CA GLU A 251 10.07 6.86 6.33
C GLU A 251 9.09 7.84 7.00
N LEU A 252 7.78 7.80 6.66
CA LEU A 252 6.77 8.59 7.37
C LEU A 252 6.63 8.13 8.83
N GLY A 253 6.63 6.81 9.07
CA GLY A 253 6.63 6.25 10.41
C GLY A 253 7.89 6.58 11.19
N SER A 254 9.05 6.47 10.54
CA SER A 254 10.35 6.79 11.13
C SER A 254 10.43 8.25 11.60
N ILE A 255 10.12 9.21 10.72
CA ILE A 255 10.17 10.63 11.09
C ILE A 255 9.09 10.99 12.13
N SER A 256 7.94 10.30 12.12
CA SER A 256 6.87 10.51 13.11
C SER A 256 7.29 10.05 14.51
N GLU A 257 7.92 8.88 14.62
CA GLU A 257 8.49 8.39 15.88
C GLU A 257 9.54 9.36 16.44
N GLN A 258 10.38 9.91 15.57
CA GLN A 258 11.36 10.93 15.98
C GLN A 258 10.73 12.22 16.52
N ARG A 259 9.51 12.56 16.10
CA ARG A 259 8.74 13.67 16.70
C ARG A 259 8.13 13.26 18.04
N MET A 260 7.66 12.02 18.17
CA MET A 260 7.15 11.49 19.44
C MET A 260 8.22 11.53 20.53
N GLU A 261 9.45 11.07 20.25
CA GLU A 261 10.57 11.14 21.19
C GLU A 261 10.81 12.59 21.66
N LYS A 262 10.78 13.56 20.74
CA LYS A 262 10.98 14.96 21.09
C LYS A 262 9.89 15.49 22.00
N LEU A 263 8.63 15.13 21.77
CA LEU A 263 7.50 15.56 22.59
C LEU A 263 7.63 15.07 24.04
N ILE A 264 7.98 13.80 24.22
CA ILE A 264 8.02 13.16 25.55
C ILE A 264 9.30 13.46 26.32
N ASN A 265 10.36 13.90 25.65
CA ASN A 265 11.64 14.19 26.26
C ASN A 265 11.69 15.64 26.77
N PRO A 266 11.68 15.87 28.10
CA PRO A 266 11.58 17.23 28.67
C PRO A 266 12.78 18.11 28.30
N ALA A 267 13.95 17.52 28.05
CA ALA A 267 15.14 18.24 27.62
C ALA A 267 15.02 18.77 26.17
N LEU A 268 14.11 18.21 25.38
CA LEU A 268 13.91 18.58 23.98
C LEU A 268 12.63 19.40 23.77
N SER A 269 11.55 19.09 24.51
CA SER A 269 10.26 19.77 24.35
C SER A 269 10.03 20.95 25.30
N GLY A 270 10.70 20.97 26.46
CA GLY A 270 10.33 21.86 27.56
C GLY A 270 8.93 21.56 28.15
N LEU A 271 8.37 20.38 27.85
CA LEU A 271 7.11 19.88 28.40
C LEU A 271 7.40 18.92 29.58
N PRO A 272 6.40 18.59 30.42
CA PRO A 272 6.56 17.56 31.43
C PRO A 272 7.06 16.25 30.84
N ALA A 273 7.95 15.55 31.55
CA ALA A 273 8.50 14.29 31.10
C ALA A 273 7.38 13.29 30.76
N PHE A 274 7.49 12.65 29.60
CA PHE A 274 6.50 11.71 29.06
C PHE A 274 5.10 12.29 28.88
N LEU A 275 4.98 13.63 28.88
CA LEU A 275 3.71 14.36 28.92
C LEU A 275 2.83 13.97 30.11
N ALA A 276 3.43 13.53 31.22
CA ALA A 276 2.74 13.16 32.44
C ALA A 276 2.40 14.41 33.29
N ARG A 277 1.16 14.52 33.78
CA ARG A 277 0.75 15.63 34.67
C ARG A 277 1.42 15.57 36.05
N GLU A 278 1.60 14.37 36.59
CA GLU A 278 2.25 14.10 37.88
C GLU A 278 3.38 13.05 37.67
N GLY A 279 4.51 13.53 37.15
CA GLY A 279 5.69 12.69 36.89
C GLY A 279 6.20 12.01 38.17
N GLY A 280 6.64 10.75 38.05
CA GLY A 280 7.07 9.92 39.19
C GLY A 280 5.95 9.06 39.79
N LEU A 281 4.69 9.49 39.66
CA LEU A 281 3.51 8.66 39.94
C LEU A 281 2.87 8.10 38.67
N ASN A 282 2.90 8.88 37.59
CA ASN A 282 2.32 8.52 36.29
C ASN A 282 3.40 8.38 35.22
N SER A 283 3.31 7.32 34.42
CA SER A 283 4.26 7.05 33.33
C SER A 283 3.94 7.78 32.02
N GLY A 284 2.77 8.44 31.91
CA GLY A 284 2.36 9.16 30.72
C GLY A 284 2.47 8.30 29.44
N PHE A 285 3.15 8.84 28.42
CA PHE A 285 3.35 8.19 27.12
C PHE A 285 4.63 7.34 27.02
N MET A 286 5.32 7.07 28.14
CA MET A 286 6.60 6.34 28.14
C MET A 286 6.50 5.00 27.39
N ILE A 287 5.54 4.14 27.73
CA ILE A 287 5.39 2.82 27.10
C ILE A 287 4.76 2.90 25.71
N VAL A 288 3.99 3.96 25.43
CA VAL A 288 3.45 4.21 24.08
C VAL A 288 4.59 4.42 23.09
N GLN A 289 5.63 5.17 23.48
CA GLN A 289 6.82 5.34 22.66
C GLN A 289 7.56 4.02 22.42
N VAL A 290 7.71 3.18 23.45
CA VAL A 290 8.34 1.86 23.29
C VAL A 290 7.59 1.00 22.26
N ALA A 291 6.25 1.02 22.30
CA ALA A 291 5.44 0.33 21.31
C ALA A 291 5.64 0.90 19.89
N ALA A 292 5.64 2.24 19.75
CA ALA A 292 5.88 2.90 18.47
C ALA A 292 7.27 2.57 17.90
N ALA A 293 8.33 2.63 18.73
CA ALA A 293 9.69 2.31 18.33
C ALA A 293 9.83 0.85 17.86
N SER A 294 9.16 -0.09 18.53
CA SER A 294 9.13 -1.51 18.13
C SER A 294 8.50 -1.68 16.74
N ILE A 295 7.34 -1.06 16.50
CA ILE A 295 6.61 -1.13 15.24
C ILE A 295 7.40 -0.48 14.09
N VAL A 296 7.99 0.69 14.32
CA VAL A 296 8.86 1.36 13.33
C VAL A 296 10.11 0.54 13.03
N SER A 297 10.67 -0.15 14.03
CA SER A 297 11.82 -1.04 13.81
C SER A 297 11.45 -2.27 12.97
N GLU A 298 10.25 -2.84 13.13
CA GLU A 298 9.74 -3.93 12.30
C GLU A 298 9.72 -3.53 10.80
N ASN A 299 9.36 -2.28 10.50
CA ASN A 299 9.31 -1.80 9.11
C ASN A 299 10.68 -1.86 8.41
N LYS A 300 11.80 -1.75 9.15
CA LYS A 300 13.15 -1.76 8.55
C LYS A 300 13.46 -3.07 7.84
N THR A 301 13.06 -4.20 8.44
CA THR A 301 13.26 -5.52 7.82
C THR A 301 12.24 -5.78 6.73
N LEU A 302 10.99 -5.32 6.90
CA LEU A 302 9.95 -5.40 5.86
C LEU A 302 10.26 -4.56 4.61
N CYS A 303 11.12 -3.55 4.73
CA CYS A 303 11.59 -2.75 3.60
C CYS A 303 12.70 -3.39 2.78
N HIS A 304 13.25 -4.54 3.20
CA HIS A 304 14.14 -5.31 2.33
C HIS A 304 13.37 -5.69 1.04
N PRO A 305 13.89 -5.36 -0.16
CA PRO A 305 13.14 -5.56 -1.39
C PRO A 305 12.95 -7.05 -1.66
N ALA A 306 11.72 -7.46 -1.94
CA ALA A 306 11.45 -8.84 -2.35
C ALA A 306 11.69 -9.03 -3.86
N SER A 307 11.54 -7.96 -4.64
CA SER A 307 11.72 -7.93 -6.10
C SER A 307 13.14 -8.21 -6.60
N VAL A 308 14.13 -8.28 -5.72
CA VAL A 308 15.52 -8.61 -6.04
C VAL A 308 15.85 -10.09 -5.78
N ASP A 309 14.90 -10.87 -5.26
CA ASP A 309 15.03 -12.30 -5.05
C ASP A 309 14.28 -13.08 -6.15
N SER A 310 14.80 -14.25 -6.49
CA SER A 310 14.19 -15.17 -7.45
C SER A 310 14.67 -16.60 -7.19
N ILE A 311 13.73 -17.54 -7.14
CA ILE A 311 14.01 -18.97 -6.97
C ILE A 311 13.35 -19.72 -8.14
N PRO A 312 14.13 -20.44 -8.97
CA PRO A 312 13.59 -21.22 -10.08
C PRO A 312 12.58 -22.27 -9.61
N THR A 313 11.50 -22.43 -10.36
CA THR A 313 10.49 -23.48 -10.11
C THR A 313 10.14 -24.24 -11.38
N SER A 314 9.35 -25.30 -11.24
CA SER A 314 8.85 -26.09 -12.37
C SER A 314 9.96 -26.66 -13.27
N ALA A 315 11.03 -27.17 -12.65
CA ALA A 315 12.23 -27.71 -13.34
C ALA A 315 12.83 -26.71 -14.35
N ASP A 316 13.11 -25.49 -13.86
CA ASP A 316 13.70 -24.37 -14.61
C ASP A 316 12.88 -23.87 -15.79
N LYS A 317 11.58 -24.21 -15.85
CA LYS A 317 10.65 -23.54 -16.77
C LYS A 317 10.22 -22.16 -16.29
N GLU A 318 10.16 -21.99 -14.97
CA GLU A 318 9.97 -20.69 -14.32
C GLU A 318 11.29 -20.33 -13.63
N ASP A 319 12.30 -19.98 -14.43
CA ASP A 319 13.68 -19.72 -14.00
C ASP A 319 13.90 -18.33 -13.40
N HIS A 320 13.00 -17.39 -13.67
CA HIS A 320 12.97 -16.06 -13.08
C HIS A 320 11.57 -15.69 -12.61
N VAL A 321 11.46 -15.18 -11.38
CA VAL A 321 10.18 -14.84 -10.73
C VAL A 321 10.28 -13.47 -10.06
N SER A 322 9.15 -12.78 -9.89
CA SER A 322 9.16 -11.39 -9.38
C SER A 322 9.08 -11.26 -7.86
N MET A 323 8.65 -12.32 -7.16
CA MET A 323 8.24 -12.30 -5.75
C MET A 323 7.17 -11.23 -5.43
N GLY A 324 6.41 -10.77 -6.44
CA GLY A 324 5.49 -9.64 -6.31
C GLY A 324 4.37 -9.83 -5.30
N ALA A 325 3.94 -11.07 -5.05
CA ALA A 325 2.99 -11.38 -4.00
C ALA A 325 3.54 -11.06 -2.60
N TRP A 326 4.82 -11.37 -2.33
CA TRP A 326 5.45 -11.02 -1.06
C TRP A 326 5.65 -9.50 -0.94
N SER A 327 6.07 -8.83 -2.03
CA SER A 327 6.14 -7.36 -2.10
C SER A 327 4.81 -6.71 -1.71
N ALA A 328 3.69 -7.24 -2.21
CA ALA A 328 2.37 -6.72 -1.88
C ALA A 328 1.94 -6.98 -0.43
N VAL A 329 2.20 -8.17 0.11
CA VAL A 329 1.86 -8.53 1.49
C VAL A 329 2.65 -7.71 2.49
N LYS A 330 3.97 -7.59 2.31
CA LYS A 330 4.82 -6.79 3.22
C LYS A 330 4.52 -5.29 3.11
N CYS A 331 4.23 -4.79 1.90
CA CYS A 331 3.79 -3.41 1.72
C CYS A 331 2.53 -3.09 2.54
N GLY A 332 1.51 -3.96 2.49
CA GLY A 332 0.30 -3.79 3.30
C GLY A 332 0.58 -3.80 4.82
N ARG A 333 1.56 -4.60 5.27
CA ARG A 333 1.99 -4.60 6.68
C ARG A 333 2.67 -3.28 7.05
N VAL A 334 3.59 -2.78 6.23
CA VAL A 334 4.25 -1.48 6.46
C VAL A 334 3.23 -0.34 6.52
N VAL A 335 2.26 -0.31 5.59
CA VAL A 335 1.18 0.69 5.60
C VAL A 335 0.31 0.60 6.86
N THR A 336 0.09 -0.60 7.41
CA THR A 336 -0.67 -0.78 8.66
C THR A 336 0.12 -0.33 9.90
N ASN A 337 1.45 -0.50 9.86
CA ASN A 337 2.34 -0.17 10.96
C ASN A 337 2.55 1.35 11.14
N VAL A 338 2.42 2.13 10.05
CA VAL A 338 2.60 3.59 10.02
C VAL A 338 1.28 4.30 10.25
#